data_AF-A0A0U3ED13-F1
#
_entry.id   AF-A0A0U3ED13-F1
#
_cell.length_a   1.000
_cell.length_b   1.000
_cell.length_c   1.000
_cell.angle_alpha   90.00
_cell.angle_beta   90.00
_cell.angle_gamma   90.00
#
_symmetry.space_group_name_H-M   'P 1'
#
loop_
_entity.id
_entity.type
_entity.pdbx_description
1 polymer ?
#
loop_
_entity_poly.entity_id
_entity_poly.type
_entity_poly.pdbx_seq_one_letter_code
_entity_poly.pdbx_strand_id
1 'polypeptide(L)'
;MIGELLKVADIEIDGGVEIVTSLKVEDLNGESRRSTDIPLSFTIPEEASIEKMFLDLTVVGETRNWRVYIGDFSLTKEFKPTLSGSMGNSIIHKFIFDVTPTKHVVLSDPVLRVVNNSNSPIKVIQSSIVVFYSYKDLGQAHYYYGVSMRPFRALSGSLDPVKSGKIYSVVYSRDRNNIKAKVGPCVSEVSFVGTEEIELECSKGGGYALEGTSEFVPLTLVLGSFSYNLPKLTLETDRSSNKIKIVIKNEGSKADKVLVILYSSGAVLDRKDLGELNEGEAKELEFETGKFKDVLVMGIRLLWVKGKMRGTVDKLIPL
;
A
#
# COMPACT_ATOMS: atom_id res chain seq x y z
N MET A 1 1.78 -20.08 -12.77
CA MET A 1 2.71 -21.09 -12.20
C MET A 1 3.44 -20.40 -11.04
N ILE A 2 3.13 -20.75 -9.78
CA ILE A 2 3.68 -20.08 -8.57
C ILE A 2 4.99 -20.73 -8.07
N GLY A 3 5.36 -21.89 -8.63
CA GLY A 3 6.50 -22.71 -8.16
C GLY A 3 7.91 -22.15 -8.40
N GLU A 4 8.05 -21.00 -9.06
CA GLU A 4 9.35 -20.37 -9.35
C GLU A 4 9.70 -19.18 -8.44
N LEU A 5 8.77 -18.80 -7.57
CA LEU A 5 8.96 -17.77 -6.54
C LEU A 5 9.23 -18.45 -5.20
N LEU A 6 10.15 -17.88 -4.40
CA LEU A 6 10.24 -18.26 -3.00
C LEU A 6 9.04 -17.66 -2.27
N LYS A 7 8.15 -18.53 -1.78
CA LYS A 7 7.02 -18.12 -0.94
C LYS A 7 7.52 -17.67 0.43
N VAL A 8 7.26 -16.42 0.76
CA VAL A 8 7.61 -15.81 2.06
C VAL A 8 6.41 -15.89 3.00
N ALA A 9 5.23 -15.51 2.50
CA ALA A 9 3.99 -15.58 3.25
C ALA A 9 2.80 -15.91 2.36
N ASP A 10 1.79 -16.51 2.96
CA ASP A 10 0.54 -16.95 2.35
C ASP A 10 -0.53 -16.86 3.45
N ILE A 11 -1.32 -15.79 3.42
CA ILE A 11 -2.06 -15.31 4.59
C ILE A 11 -3.52 -15.05 4.20
N GLU A 12 -4.43 -15.67 4.92
CA GLU A 12 -5.85 -15.28 4.96
C GLU A 12 -6.09 -14.38 6.17
N ILE A 13 -6.73 -13.23 5.97
CA ILE A 13 -6.90 -12.21 6.99
C ILE A 13 -8.20 -11.42 6.80
N ASP A 14 -8.87 -11.05 7.89
CA ASP A 14 -9.91 -10.01 7.89
C ASP A 14 -9.20 -8.66 8.05
N GLY A 15 -8.78 -8.06 6.95
CA GLY A 15 -7.79 -7.00 6.99
C GLY A 15 -7.12 -6.69 5.65
N GLY A 16 -5.96 -6.05 5.70
CA GLY A 16 -5.28 -5.55 4.52
C GLY A 16 -3.77 -5.75 4.55
N VAL A 17 -3.13 -5.28 3.48
CA VAL A 17 -1.68 -5.19 3.37
C VAL A 17 -1.27 -3.73 3.18
N GLU A 18 -0.28 -3.29 3.94
CA GLU A 18 0.44 -2.03 3.74
C GLU A 18 1.83 -2.35 3.20
N ILE A 19 2.25 -1.63 2.16
CA ILE A 19 3.58 -1.78 1.59
C ILE A 19 4.18 -0.40 1.40
N VAL A 20 5.37 -0.19 1.95
CA VAL A 20 6.17 1.02 1.72
C VAL A 20 7.51 0.60 1.16
N THR A 21 7.94 1.28 0.10
CA THR A 21 9.18 0.94 -0.62
C THR A 21 10.00 2.17 -0.93
N SER A 22 11.31 2.05 -0.73
CA SER A 22 12.32 2.96 -1.25
C SER A 22 13.09 2.27 -2.37
N LEU A 23 13.05 2.89 -3.56
CA LEU A 23 13.82 2.50 -4.74
C LEU A 23 15.04 3.40 -4.97
N LYS A 24 15.31 4.33 -4.05
CA LYS A 24 16.48 5.19 -4.13
C LYS A 24 17.72 4.34 -3.88
N VAL A 25 18.58 4.26 -4.89
CA VAL A 25 19.85 3.53 -4.78
C VAL A 25 20.76 4.22 -3.77
N GLU A 26 21.15 3.49 -2.73
CA GLU A 26 22.10 3.98 -1.73
C GLU A 26 23.43 3.24 -1.88
N ASP A 27 24.45 3.97 -2.33
CA ASP A 27 25.82 3.49 -2.48
C ASP A 27 26.60 3.69 -1.17
N LEU A 28 27.10 2.59 -0.60
CA LEU A 28 27.89 2.56 0.63
C LEU A 28 29.27 1.97 0.35
N ASN A 29 30.27 2.84 0.20
CA ASN A 29 31.60 2.49 -0.27
C ASN A 29 32.64 2.24 0.84
N GLY A 30 32.22 2.14 2.11
CA GLY A 30 33.10 1.80 3.24
C GLY A 30 34.09 2.90 3.67
N GLU A 31 34.65 3.66 2.74
CA GLU A 31 35.59 4.76 3.01
C GLU A 31 34.91 6.13 3.04
N SER A 32 34.12 6.46 2.02
CA SER A 32 33.49 7.78 1.87
C SER A 32 32.10 7.89 2.48
N ARG A 33 31.33 6.79 2.47
CA ARG A 33 29.99 6.71 3.04
C ARG A 33 29.76 5.33 3.64
N ARG A 34 29.79 5.28 4.97
CA ARG A 34 29.64 4.04 5.74
C ARG A 34 28.19 3.73 6.10
N SER A 35 27.33 4.74 6.14
CA SER A 35 25.94 4.53 6.53
C SER A 35 24.95 5.36 5.72
N THR A 36 23.72 4.88 5.70
CA THR A 36 22.56 5.59 5.17
C THR A 36 21.35 5.28 6.04
N ASP A 37 20.47 6.28 6.17
CA ASP A 37 19.17 6.16 6.81
C ASP A 37 18.11 6.28 5.71
N ILE A 38 17.24 5.27 5.63
CA ILE A 38 16.19 5.13 4.62
C ILE A 38 14.86 5.20 5.35
N PRO A 39 14.09 6.31 5.22
CA PRO A 39 12.78 6.41 5.84
C PRO A 39 11.81 5.50 5.11
N LEU A 40 11.17 4.59 5.85
CA LEU A 40 10.12 3.69 5.37
C LEU A 40 8.83 4.00 6.11
N SER A 41 8.44 5.28 6.14
CA SER A 41 7.29 5.75 6.92
C SER A 41 5.98 5.21 6.37
N PHE A 42 5.20 4.55 7.23
CA PHE A 42 3.84 4.12 6.97
C PHE A 42 2.97 4.37 8.19
N THR A 43 1.66 4.27 8.00
CA THR A 43 0.68 4.26 9.09
C THR A 43 -0.08 2.95 9.09
N ILE A 44 -0.70 2.61 10.20
CA ILE A 44 -1.71 1.56 10.30
C ILE A 44 -2.96 2.16 10.93
N PRO A 45 -4.16 1.65 10.64
CA PRO A 45 -5.36 2.07 11.36
C PRO A 45 -5.19 1.85 12.88
N GLU A 46 -5.74 2.72 13.72
CA GLU A 46 -5.56 2.66 15.18
C GLU A 46 -6.09 1.36 15.79
N GLU A 47 -7.19 0.82 15.25
CA GLU A 47 -7.79 -0.45 15.71
C GLU A 47 -7.18 -1.69 15.04
N ALA A 48 -6.15 -1.53 14.19
CA ALA A 48 -5.54 -2.64 13.48
C ALA A 48 -4.57 -3.45 14.37
N SER A 49 -4.59 -4.77 14.21
CA SER A 49 -3.56 -5.65 14.76
C SER A 49 -2.61 -6.11 13.66
N ILE A 50 -1.31 -5.88 13.83
CA ILE A 50 -0.31 -6.42 12.91
C ILE A 50 -0.13 -7.91 13.15
N GLU A 51 -0.45 -8.70 12.12
CA GLU A 51 -0.32 -10.15 12.09
C GLU A 51 1.07 -10.59 11.61
N LYS A 52 1.57 -9.95 10.55
CA LYS A 52 2.91 -10.18 9.99
C LYS A 52 3.53 -8.90 9.49
N MET A 53 4.84 -8.76 9.69
CA MET A 53 5.63 -7.65 9.18
C MET A 53 6.98 -8.16 8.68
N PHE A 54 7.31 -7.85 7.43
CA PHE A 54 8.58 -8.22 6.82
C PHE A 54 9.36 -6.99 6.39
N LEU A 55 10.65 -6.95 6.72
CA LEU A 55 11.60 -6.06 6.07
C LEU A 55 12.23 -6.82 4.90
N ASP A 56 12.06 -6.29 3.70
CA ASP A 56 12.55 -6.84 2.45
C ASP A 56 13.63 -5.94 1.85
N LEU A 57 14.87 -6.43 1.73
CA LEU A 57 16.01 -5.68 1.21
C LEU A 57 16.66 -6.38 0.03
N THR A 58 16.99 -5.61 -1.01
CA THR A 58 17.84 -6.07 -2.10
C THR A 58 19.14 -5.27 -2.14
N VAL A 59 20.26 -5.99 -2.03
CA VAL A 59 21.62 -5.42 -1.95
C VAL A 59 22.50 -6.01 -3.06
N VAL A 60 23.30 -5.16 -3.70
CA VAL A 60 24.30 -5.56 -4.70
C VAL A 60 25.68 -5.40 -4.10
N GLY A 61 26.56 -6.39 -4.30
CA GLY A 61 27.96 -6.35 -3.83
C GLY A 61 28.25 -7.31 -2.67
N GLU A 62 29.42 -7.19 -2.05
CA GLU A 62 29.86 -8.13 -1.02
C GLU A 62 29.23 -7.85 0.35
N THR A 63 28.37 -8.76 0.80
CA THR A 63 27.56 -8.59 2.02
C THR A 63 28.20 -9.20 3.28
N ARG A 64 29.53 -9.26 3.37
CA ARG A 64 30.22 -9.93 4.49
C ARG A 64 30.27 -9.12 5.78
N ASN A 65 30.49 -7.81 5.71
CA ASN A 65 30.65 -6.94 6.89
C ASN A 65 29.73 -5.70 6.82
N TRP A 66 28.43 -5.94 6.80
CA TRP A 66 27.41 -4.90 6.85
C TRP A 66 26.42 -5.17 7.97
N ARG A 67 25.70 -4.14 8.41
CA ARG A 67 24.66 -4.22 9.43
C ARG A 67 23.43 -3.45 9.03
N VAL A 68 22.29 -3.96 9.47
CA VAL A 68 20.99 -3.32 9.28
C VAL A 68 20.35 -3.12 10.64
N TYR A 69 19.81 -1.93 10.84
CA TYR A 69 19.04 -1.57 12.02
C TYR A 69 17.67 -1.03 11.59
N ILE A 70 16.64 -1.32 12.37
CA ILE A 70 15.40 -0.55 12.35
C ILE A 70 15.27 0.12 13.72
N GLY A 71 15.23 1.45 13.73
CA GLY A 71 15.49 2.23 14.93
C GLY A 71 16.80 1.78 15.60
N ASP A 72 16.75 1.50 16.90
CA ASP A 72 17.91 1.01 17.67
C ASP A 72 18.10 -0.52 17.61
N PHE A 73 17.23 -1.26 16.91
CA PHE A 73 17.27 -2.71 16.88
C PHE A 73 18.13 -3.24 15.72
N SER A 74 19.21 -3.96 16.03
CA SER A 74 20.07 -4.61 15.05
C SER A 74 19.46 -5.91 14.52
N LEU A 75 19.18 -5.97 13.22
CA LEU A 75 18.63 -7.15 12.55
C LEU A 75 19.70 -8.18 12.14
N THR A 76 20.94 -7.75 11.91
CA THR A 76 21.97 -8.57 11.22
C THR A 76 22.87 -9.39 12.15
N LYS A 77 22.34 -10.03 13.20
CA LYS A 77 23.24 -10.81 14.06
C LYS A 77 23.79 -12.08 13.38
N GLU A 78 23.04 -12.81 12.54
CA GLU A 78 23.53 -14.07 11.91
C GLU A 78 22.82 -14.50 10.60
N PHE A 79 22.26 -13.58 9.79
CA PHE A 79 21.45 -14.00 8.64
C PHE A 79 22.22 -14.03 7.30
N LYS A 80 22.29 -15.22 6.70
CA LYS A 80 22.65 -15.40 5.29
C LYS A 80 21.54 -14.77 4.40
N PRO A 81 21.87 -14.28 3.20
CA PRO A 81 20.85 -13.83 2.27
C PRO A 81 19.83 -14.95 2.01
N THR A 82 18.56 -14.58 2.01
CA THR A 82 17.43 -15.48 1.73
C THR A 82 17.55 -16.04 0.32
N LEU A 83 17.94 -15.20 -0.64
CA LEU A 83 18.28 -15.60 -2.01
C LEU A 83 19.51 -14.85 -2.49
N SER A 84 20.24 -15.43 -3.42
CA SER A 84 21.30 -14.74 -4.15
C SER A 84 21.28 -15.14 -5.61
N GLY A 85 21.60 -14.21 -6.48
CA GLY A 85 21.65 -14.41 -7.92
C GLY A 85 22.77 -13.60 -8.55
N SER A 86 23.25 -14.06 -9.70
CA SER A 86 24.18 -13.31 -10.53
C SER A 86 23.40 -12.44 -11.50
N MET A 87 23.86 -11.21 -11.69
CA MET A 87 23.34 -10.33 -12.72
C MET A 87 24.48 -9.59 -13.40
N GLY A 88 24.79 -9.99 -14.63
CA GLY A 88 26.04 -9.61 -15.28
C GLY A 88 27.23 -10.02 -14.42
N ASN A 89 28.06 -9.05 -14.05
CA ASN A 89 29.27 -9.29 -13.23
C ASN A 89 29.06 -9.03 -11.74
N SER A 90 27.83 -8.71 -11.31
CA SER A 90 27.52 -8.40 -9.91
C SER A 90 26.67 -9.49 -9.29
N ILE A 91 26.87 -9.71 -7.99
CA ILE A 91 26.02 -10.59 -7.18
C ILE A 91 24.97 -9.71 -6.50
N ILE A 92 23.73 -10.14 -6.61
CA ILE A 92 22.59 -9.53 -5.93
C ILE A 92 22.13 -10.46 -4.83
N HIS A 93 21.87 -9.90 -3.67
CA HIS A 93 21.45 -10.57 -2.46
C HIS A 93 20.09 -10.04 -2.02
N LYS A 94 19.18 -10.96 -1.74
CA LYS A 94 17.86 -10.67 -1.18
C LYS A 94 17.85 -11.07 0.28
N PHE A 95 17.48 -10.14 1.16
CA PHE A 95 17.33 -10.39 2.59
C PHE A 95 15.90 -10.11 3.00
N ILE A 96 15.30 -11.06 3.70
CA ILE A 96 13.95 -10.94 4.22
C ILE A 96 14.00 -11.23 5.71
N PHE A 97 13.59 -10.25 6.51
CA PHE A 97 13.53 -10.36 7.95
C PHE A 97 12.07 -10.35 8.39
N ASP A 98 11.63 -11.38 9.12
CA ASP A 98 10.37 -11.30 9.88
C ASP A 98 10.61 -10.39 11.08
N VAL A 99 10.11 -9.16 10.99
CA VAL A 99 10.23 -8.12 12.02
C VAL A 99 8.94 -7.98 12.82
N THR A 100 8.01 -8.94 12.71
CA THR A 100 6.78 -8.99 13.50
C THR A 100 7.05 -8.89 15.02
N PRO A 101 8.05 -9.57 15.61
CA PRO A 101 8.34 -9.45 17.05
C PRO A 101 8.74 -8.04 17.48
N THR A 102 9.32 -7.25 16.56
CA THR A 102 9.81 -5.89 16.80
C THR A 102 8.87 -4.82 16.24
N LYS A 103 7.62 -5.17 15.90
CA LYS A 103 6.64 -4.26 15.26
C LYS A 103 6.47 -2.91 15.97
N HIS A 104 6.56 -2.89 17.31
CA HIS A 104 6.46 -1.67 18.11
C HIS A 104 7.62 -0.70 17.83
N VAL A 105 8.85 -1.21 17.63
CA VAL A 105 10.02 -0.41 17.25
C VAL A 105 9.82 0.15 15.83
N VAL A 106 9.39 -0.69 14.90
CA VAL A 106 9.19 -0.30 13.50
C VAL A 106 8.12 0.78 13.37
N LEU A 107 7.04 0.70 14.16
CA LEU A 107 5.98 1.72 14.15
C LEU A 107 6.42 3.04 14.78
N SER A 108 7.25 3.00 15.82
CA SER A 108 7.74 4.22 16.49
C SER A 108 8.86 4.91 15.71
N ASP A 109 9.71 4.14 15.04
CA ASP A 109 10.85 4.63 14.28
C ASP A 109 11.03 3.80 12.99
N PRO A 110 10.26 4.10 11.94
CA PRO A 110 10.29 3.38 10.67
C PRO A 110 11.51 3.78 9.81
N VAL A 111 12.66 4.05 10.43
CA VAL A 111 13.91 4.37 9.75
C VAL A 111 14.78 3.13 9.69
N LEU A 112 15.09 2.71 8.47
CA LEU A 112 16.04 1.66 8.19
C LEU A 112 17.44 2.26 8.09
N ARG A 113 18.34 1.87 8.99
CA ARG A 113 19.76 2.25 8.92
C ARG A 113 20.58 1.09 8.38
N VAL A 114 21.32 1.34 7.30
CA VAL A 114 22.27 0.39 6.72
C VAL A 114 23.68 0.90 6.95
N VAL A 115 24.55 0.06 7.50
CA VAL A 115 25.94 0.38 7.81
C VAL A 115 26.87 -0.63 7.14
N ASN A 116 27.74 -0.17 6.23
CA ASN A 116 28.79 -0.97 5.63
C ASN A 116 30.12 -0.69 6.35
N ASN A 117 30.64 -1.70 7.05
CA ASN A 117 31.94 -1.65 7.73
C ASN A 117 33.05 -2.35 6.93
N SER A 118 32.74 -2.83 5.72
CA SER A 118 33.71 -3.42 4.81
C SER A 118 34.37 -2.35 3.94
N ASN A 119 35.53 -2.67 3.37
CA ASN A 119 36.15 -1.86 2.31
C ASN A 119 35.53 -2.13 0.93
N SER A 120 34.67 -3.15 0.82
CA SER A 120 33.99 -3.50 -0.43
C SER A 120 32.68 -2.69 -0.55
N PRO A 121 32.39 -2.07 -1.71
CA PRO A 121 31.18 -1.29 -1.86
C PRO A 121 29.94 -2.19 -1.88
N ILE A 122 28.87 -1.74 -1.24
CA ILE A 122 27.53 -2.31 -1.38
C ILE A 122 26.57 -1.25 -1.89
N LYS A 123 25.55 -1.68 -2.65
CA LYS A 123 24.46 -0.83 -3.11
C LYS A 123 23.14 -1.38 -2.60
N VAL A 124 22.37 -0.60 -1.86
CA VAL A 124 20.99 -0.95 -1.53
C VAL A 124 20.12 -0.43 -2.67
N ILE A 125 19.47 -1.34 -3.40
CA ILE A 125 18.67 -0.98 -4.59
C ILE A 125 17.16 -1.04 -4.34
N GLN A 126 16.73 -1.76 -3.30
CA GLN A 126 15.34 -1.80 -2.87
C GLN A 126 15.30 -2.04 -1.37
N SER A 127 14.44 -1.30 -0.68
CA SER A 127 14.08 -1.52 0.72
C SER A 127 12.58 -1.38 0.89
N SER A 128 11.92 -2.40 1.43
CA SER A 128 10.47 -2.39 1.62
C SER A 128 10.08 -2.92 2.98
N ILE A 129 9.01 -2.37 3.55
CA ILE A 129 8.29 -2.98 4.66
C ILE A 129 6.94 -3.47 4.13
N VAL A 130 6.65 -4.76 4.33
CA VAL A 130 5.38 -5.40 3.97
C VAL A 130 4.66 -5.75 5.27
N VAL A 131 3.51 -5.14 5.53
CA VAL A 131 2.74 -5.30 6.76
C VAL A 131 1.38 -5.90 6.44
N PHE A 132 1.09 -7.08 6.97
CA PHE A 132 -0.24 -7.68 6.98
C PHE A 132 -0.89 -7.38 8.32
N TYR A 133 -2.05 -6.73 8.27
CA TYR A 133 -2.77 -6.31 9.48
C TYR A 133 -4.23 -6.73 9.40
N SER A 134 -4.76 -7.17 10.54
CA SER A 134 -6.19 -7.42 10.72
C SER A 134 -6.88 -6.12 11.08
N TYR A 135 -8.08 -5.92 10.55
CA TYR A 135 -8.95 -4.81 10.86
C TYR A 135 -10.39 -5.33 10.91
N LYS A 136 -10.99 -5.27 12.09
CA LYS A 136 -12.27 -5.90 12.35
C LYS A 136 -13.33 -5.42 11.34
N ASP A 137 -14.08 -6.38 10.80
CA ASP A 137 -15.21 -6.12 9.89
C ASP A 137 -14.79 -5.42 8.58
N LEU A 138 -13.51 -5.45 8.20
CA LEU A 138 -13.06 -4.90 6.92
C LEU A 138 -13.46 -5.81 5.76
N GLY A 139 -13.43 -7.12 5.97
CA GLY A 139 -13.71 -8.15 4.99
C GLY A 139 -12.52 -9.08 4.74
N GLN A 140 -12.79 -10.19 4.06
CA GLN A 140 -11.81 -11.25 3.86
C GLN A 140 -10.83 -10.92 2.74
N ALA A 141 -9.55 -11.08 3.01
CA ALA A 141 -8.46 -11.00 2.06
C ALA A 141 -7.57 -12.24 2.13
N HIS A 142 -7.09 -12.68 0.97
CA HIS A 142 -6.04 -13.68 0.84
C HIS A 142 -4.86 -13.03 0.10
N TYR A 143 -3.70 -13.02 0.76
CA TYR A 143 -2.48 -12.45 0.23
C TYR A 143 -1.38 -13.49 0.10
N TYR A 144 -0.70 -13.47 -1.04
CA TYR A 144 0.54 -14.18 -1.28
C TYR A 144 1.69 -13.18 -1.37
N TYR A 145 2.75 -13.40 -0.61
CA TYR A 145 4.00 -12.66 -0.72
C TYR A 145 5.13 -13.61 -1.11
N GLY A 146 5.74 -13.34 -2.26
CA GLY A 146 6.89 -14.06 -2.76
C GLY A 146 7.97 -13.16 -3.32
N VAL A 147 9.16 -13.73 -3.47
CA VAL A 147 10.33 -13.05 -4.04
C VAL A 147 11.02 -13.96 -5.05
N SER A 148 11.79 -13.38 -5.98
CA SER A 148 12.66 -14.14 -6.85
C SER A 148 13.96 -13.41 -7.16
N MET A 149 14.98 -14.19 -7.50
CA MET A 149 16.24 -13.73 -8.07
C MET A 149 16.44 -14.25 -9.50
N ARG A 150 15.43 -14.90 -10.07
CA ARG A 150 15.46 -15.41 -11.45
C ARG A 150 14.88 -14.37 -12.41
N PRO A 151 15.44 -14.22 -13.62
CA PRO A 151 14.85 -13.40 -14.65
C PRO A 151 13.62 -14.07 -15.27
N PHE A 152 12.63 -13.26 -15.62
CA PHE A 152 11.40 -13.64 -16.28
C PHE A 152 11.16 -12.72 -17.47
N ARG A 153 10.59 -13.23 -18.56
CA ARG A 153 9.96 -12.40 -19.59
C ARG A 153 8.46 -12.25 -19.36
N ALA A 154 7.84 -13.27 -18.77
CA ALA A 154 6.45 -13.26 -18.39
C ALA A 154 6.27 -14.04 -17.08
N LEU A 155 5.43 -13.51 -16.20
CA LEU A 155 5.01 -14.17 -14.98
C LEU A 155 3.49 -14.04 -14.87
N SER A 156 2.80 -15.16 -14.68
CA SER A 156 1.34 -15.16 -14.56
C SER A 156 0.81 -16.24 -13.62
N GLY A 157 -0.39 -16.00 -13.13
CA GLY A 157 -1.10 -16.92 -12.25
C GLY A 157 -2.56 -16.52 -12.07
N SER A 158 -3.23 -17.30 -11.23
CA SER A 158 -4.67 -17.13 -10.96
C SER A 158 -4.88 -16.33 -9.69
N LEU A 159 -5.97 -15.56 -9.70
CA LEU A 159 -6.56 -14.92 -8.52
C LEU A 159 -8.02 -15.35 -8.44
N ASP A 160 -8.69 -15.08 -7.32
CA ASP A 160 -10.12 -15.34 -7.24
C ASP A 160 -10.88 -14.47 -8.28
N PRO A 161 -11.66 -15.06 -9.20
CA PRO A 161 -12.39 -14.32 -10.24
C PRO A 161 -13.59 -13.53 -9.73
N VAL A 162 -14.08 -13.83 -8.54
CA VAL A 162 -15.27 -13.20 -7.95
C VAL A 162 -14.89 -12.07 -7.00
N LYS A 163 -13.69 -12.11 -6.43
CA LYS A 163 -13.14 -11.07 -5.55
C LYS A 163 -12.39 -10.00 -6.33
N SER A 164 -12.13 -8.86 -5.67
CA SER A 164 -11.18 -7.88 -6.18
C SER A 164 -9.76 -8.44 -6.13
N GLY A 165 -8.93 -8.03 -7.09
CA GLY A 165 -7.55 -8.47 -7.22
C GLY A 165 -6.57 -7.34 -7.04
N LYS A 166 -5.40 -7.64 -6.48
CA LYS A 166 -4.26 -6.72 -6.38
C LYS A 166 -2.97 -7.40 -6.80
N ILE A 167 -2.13 -6.66 -7.50
CA ILE A 167 -0.71 -6.94 -7.65
C ILE A 167 0.07 -5.73 -7.16
N TYR A 168 1.09 -6.00 -6.36
CA TYR A 168 2.15 -5.08 -6.05
C TYR A 168 3.45 -5.80 -6.37
N SER A 169 4.33 -5.16 -7.14
CA SER A 169 5.61 -5.75 -7.49
C SER A 169 6.69 -4.69 -7.54
N VAL A 170 7.84 -4.97 -6.90
CA VAL A 170 9.08 -4.27 -7.23
C VAL A 170 9.82 -5.13 -8.23
N VAL A 171 10.06 -4.56 -9.41
CA VAL A 171 10.74 -5.23 -10.51
C VAL A 171 12.10 -4.61 -10.74
N TYR A 172 13.05 -5.42 -11.18
CA TYR A 172 14.35 -4.96 -11.63
C TYR A 172 14.58 -5.38 -13.08
N SER A 173 15.08 -4.48 -13.92
CA SER A 173 15.53 -4.78 -15.28
C SER A 173 16.87 -4.12 -15.56
N ARG A 174 17.79 -4.88 -16.16
CA ARG A 174 19.10 -4.35 -16.59
C ARG A 174 18.95 -3.46 -17.83
N ASP A 175 18.16 -3.92 -18.78
CA ASP A 175 17.91 -3.22 -20.03
C ASP A 175 16.61 -2.41 -19.93
N ARG A 176 16.41 -1.49 -20.88
CA ARG A 176 15.15 -0.78 -21.00
C ARG A 176 14.04 -1.78 -21.24
N ASN A 177 13.06 -1.79 -20.35
CA ASN A 177 11.97 -2.73 -20.37
C ASN A 177 10.65 -1.98 -20.34
N ASN A 178 9.65 -2.48 -21.05
CA ASN A 178 8.27 -2.08 -20.89
C ASN A 178 7.52 -3.28 -20.33
N ILE A 179 7.04 -3.16 -19.09
CA ILE A 179 6.23 -4.19 -18.44
C ILE A 179 4.76 -3.80 -18.52
N LYS A 180 3.98 -4.72 -19.10
CA LYS A 180 2.52 -4.73 -19.05
C LYS A 180 2.06 -5.56 -17.86
N ALA A 181 1.50 -4.90 -16.86
CA ALA A 181 0.86 -5.52 -15.71
C ALA A 181 -0.64 -5.68 -15.96
N LYS A 182 -1.20 -6.82 -15.58
CA LYS A 182 -2.62 -7.14 -15.67
C LYS A 182 -3.12 -7.70 -14.37
N VAL A 183 -4.31 -7.29 -13.95
CA VAL A 183 -5.12 -7.91 -12.89
C VAL A 183 -6.56 -7.91 -13.38
N GLY A 184 -7.08 -9.09 -13.68
CA GLY A 184 -8.40 -9.24 -14.30
C GLY A 184 -8.53 -8.39 -15.56
N PRO A 185 -9.57 -7.54 -15.68
CA PRO A 185 -9.72 -6.65 -16.83
C PRO A 185 -8.83 -5.41 -16.78
N CYS A 186 -8.18 -5.11 -15.65
CA CYS A 186 -7.37 -3.91 -15.49
C CYS A 186 -5.95 -4.14 -16.03
N VAL A 187 -5.40 -3.11 -16.68
CA VAL A 187 -4.07 -3.14 -17.30
C VAL A 187 -3.33 -1.86 -16.97
N SER A 188 -2.03 -1.98 -16.68
CA SER A 188 -1.09 -0.87 -16.54
C SER A 188 0.19 -1.20 -17.31
N GLU A 189 0.86 -0.17 -17.84
CA GLU A 189 2.13 -0.33 -18.55
C GLU A 189 3.14 0.67 -18.01
N VAL A 190 4.38 0.21 -17.76
CA VAL A 190 5.47 1.04 -17.27
C VAL A 190 6.74 0.75 -18.04
N SER A 191 7.46 1.80 -18.42
CA SER A 191 8.77 1.71 -19.09
C SER A 191 9.88 2.19 -18.18
N PHE A 192 10.86 1.35 -17.89
CA PHE A 192 11.91 1.62 -16.91
C PHE A 192 13.26 0.96 -17.25
N VAL A 193 14.29 1.37 -16.53
CA VAL A 193 15.63 0.74 -16.44
C VAL A 193 16.02 0.77 -14.97
N GLY A 194 16.59 -0.32 -14.44
CA GLY A 194 16.89 -0.44 -13.01
C GLY A 194 15.67 -0.98 -12.26
N THR A 195 15.34 -0.39 -11.11
CA THR A 195 14.19 -0.79 -10.30
C THR A 195 12.95 0.06 -10.59
N GLU A 196 11.78 -0.55 -10.56
CA GLU A 196 10.49 0.15 -10.67
C GLU A 196 9.44 -0.52 -9.78
N GLU A 197 8.47 0.28 -9.33
CA GLU A 197 7.30 -0.17 -8.60
C GLU A 197 6.10 -0.30 -9.53
N ILE A 198 5.40 -1.43 -9.42
CA ILE A 198 4.17 -1.69 -10.14
C ILE A 198 3.09 -2.01 -9.13
N GLU A 199 2.09 -1.15 -9.04
CA GLU A 199 0.87 -1.42 -8.27
C GLU A 199 -0.34 -1.34 -9.18
N LEU A 200 -1.20 -2.36 -9.11
CA LEU A 200 -2.45 -2.40 -9.84
C LEU A 200 -3.51 -3.15 -9.02
N GLU A 201 -4.64 -2.51 -8.84
CA GLU A 201 -5.83 -3.07 -8.18
C GLU A 201 -7.00 -3.07 -9.15
N CYS A 202 -7.81 -4.12 -9.11
CA CYS A 202 -8.97 -4.27 -9.97
C CYS A 202 -10.17 -4.83 -9.21
N SER A 203 -11.37 -4.39 -9.57
CA SER A 203 -12.62 -4.84 -8.94
C SER A 203 -12.88 -6.34 -9.12
N LYS A 204 -12.28 -6.96 -10.13
CA LYS A 204 -12.29 -8.41 -10.36
C LYS A 204 -10.87 -8.92 -10.57
N GLY A 205 -10.45 -9.90 -9.77
CA GLY A 205 -9.12 -10.49 -9.79
C GLY A 205 -8.94 -11.42 -10.99
N GLY A 206 -9.46 -12.65 -10.92
CA GLY A 206 -9.44 -13.66 -11.99
C GLY A 206 -8.05 -14.23 -12.32
N GLY A 207 -7.10 -13.37 -12.64
CA GLY A 207 -5.70 -13.71 -12.85
C GLY A 207 -4.83 -12.46 -12.87
N TYR A 208 -3.52 -12.68 -12.79
CA TYR A 208 -2.53 -11.64 -12.93
C TYR A 208 -1.50 -12.00 -13.99
N ALA A 209 -0.90 -10.98 -14.59
CA ALA A 209 0.25 -11.15 -15.47
C ALA A 209 1.21 -9.95 -15.37
N LEU A 210 2.50 -10.22 -15.44
CA LEU A 210 3.56 -9.24 -15.72
C LEU A 210 4.27 -9.72 -16.99
N GLU A 211 4.20 -8.93 -18.07
CA GLU A 211 4.77 -9.27 -19.37
C GLU A 211 5.77 -8.16 -19.77
N GLY A 212 7.05 -8.49 -19.87
CA GLY A 212 8.12 -7.56 -20.23
C GLY A 212 8.56 -7.69 -21.69
N THR A 213 8.97 -6.57 -22.31
CA THR A 213 9.66 -6.59 -23.60
C THR A 213 11.07 -7.18 -23.51
N SER A 214 11.68 -7.12 -22.32
CA SER A 214 12.95 -7.77 -21.96
C SER A 214 12.81 -8.57 -20.66
N GLU A 215 13.87 -9.26 -20.24
CA GLU A 215 13.88 -9.95 -18.95
C GLU A 215 13.85 -8.98 -17.77
N PHE A 216 13.08 -9.33 -16.74
CA PHE A 216 13.00 -8.62 -15.47
C PHE A 216 13.03 -9.60 -14.31
N VAL A 217 13.42 -9.13 -13.12
CA VAL A 217 13.42 -9.90 -11.87
C VAL A 217 12.38 -9.29 -10.94
N PRO A 218 11.32 -10.03 -10.55
CA PRO A 218 10.39 -9.58 -9.53
C PRO A 218 11.06 -9.72 -8.16
N LEU A 219 11.68 -8.63 -7.69
CA LEU A 219 12.35 -8.58 -6.40
C LEU A 219 11.32 -8.81 -5.28
N THR A 220 10.17 -8.18 -5.36
CA THR A 220 9.08 -8.30 -4.39
C THR A 220 7.80 -8.51 -5.17
N LEU A 221 6.99 -9.49 -4.80
CA LEU A 221 5.67 -9.70 -5.39
C LEU A 221 4.65 -9.97 -4.29
N VAL A 222 3.66 -9.08 -4.16
CA VAL A 222 2.48 -9.28 -3.32
C VAL A 222 1.26 -9.37 -4.22
N LEU A 223 0.54 -10.48 -4.11
CA LEU A 223 -0.70 -10.75 -4.81
C LEU A 223 -1.83 -10.80 -3.80
N GLY A 224 -2.98 -10.21 -4.12
CA GLY A 224 -4.14 -10.18 -3.23
C GLY A 224 -5.43 -10.56 -3.94
N SER A 225 -6.29 -11.32 -3.26
CA SER A 225 -7.70 -11.49 -3.59
C SER A 225 -8.55 -11.12 -2.38
N PHE A 226 -9.41 -10.11 -2.48
CA PHE A 226 -10.14 -9.58 -1.31
C PHE A 226 -11.57 -9.14 -1.62
N SER A 227 -12.40 -9.20 -0.60
CA SER A 227 -13.80 -8.74 -0.61
C SER A 227 -14.03 -7.90 0.63
N TYR A 228 -13.97 -6.57 0.46
CA TYR A 228 -14.15 -5.65 1.56
C TYR A 228 -15.60 -5.24 1.75
N ASN A 229 -16.01 -5.23 3.01
CA ASN A 229 -17.27 -4.68 3.48
C ASN A 229 -17.03 -3.19 3.71
N LEU A 230 -17.32 -2.36 2.71
CA LEU A 230 -17.11 -0.91 2.77
C LEU A 230 -18.42 -0.17 3.14
N PRO A 231 -18.33 1.03 3.73
CA PRO A 231 -19.49 1.88 3.97
C PRO A 231 -20.17 2.28 2.66
N LYS A 232 -21.50 2.38 2.70
CA LYS A 232 -22.30 2.84 1.57
C LYS A 232 -23.22 3.95 2.05
N LEU A 233 -22.73 5.19 1.95
CA LEU A 233 -23.50 6.34 2.41
C LEU A 233 -24.50 6.81 1.35
N THR A 234 -25.73 7.09 1.76
CA THR A 234 -26.74 7.78 0.96
C THR A 234 -27.05 9.14 1.58
N LEU A 235 -27.40 10.09 0.71
CA LEU A 235 -27.59 11.50 1.06
C LEU A 235 -28.94 12.01 0.55
N GLU A 236 -29.85 12.24 1.49
CA GLU A 236 -31.11 12.90 1.24
C GLU A 236 -31.05 14.35 1.74
N THR A 237 -31.73 15.23 1.01
CA THR A 237 -31.69 16.66 1.26
C THR A 237 -33.10 17.21 1.15
N ASP A 238 -33.55 17.89 2.19
CA ASP A 238 -34.80 18.63 2.20
C ASP A 238 -34.51 20.10 2.46
N ARG A 239 -35.17 20.98 1.71
CA ARG A 239 -34.93 22.41 1.77
C ARG A 239 -36.20 23.13 2.20
N SER A 240 -36.06 23.89 3.28
CA SER A 240 -37.03 24.90 3.69
C SER A 240 -36.48 26.30 3.41
N SER A 241 -37.31 27.33 3.60
CA SER A 241 -36.94 28.73 3.30
C SER A 241 -35.63 29.19 3.96
N ASN A 242 -35.35 28.75 5.19
CA ASN A 242 -34.19 29.20 5.98
C ASN A 242 -33.20 28.09 6.37
N LYS A 243 -33.49 26.83 6.03
CA LYS A 243 -32.67 25.69 6.45
C LYS A 243 -32.56 24.63 5.36
N ILE A 244 -31.37 24.03 5.30
CA ILE A 244 -31.10 22.82 4.54
C ILE A 244 -31.00 21.70 5.56
N LYS A 245 -31.93 20.74 5.48
CA LYS A 245 -31.88 19.50 6.23
C LYS A 245 -31.19 18.44 5.38
N ILE A 246 -30.19 17.81 5.94
CA ILE A 246 -29.41 16.74 5.31
C ILE A 246 -29.60 15.49 6.14
N VAL A 247 -30.05 14.40 5.52
CA VAL A 247 -30.15 13.09 6.15
C VAL A 247 -29.11 12.19 5.48
N ILE A 248 -28.21 11.65 6.30
CA ILE A 248 -27.13 10.77 5.87
C ILE A 248 -27.41 9.41 6.45
N LYS A 249 -27.51 8.40 5.60
CA LYS A 249 -27.75 7.01 6.02
C LYS A 249 -26.62 6.12 5.55
N ASN A 250 -26.19 5.19 6.40
CA ASN A 250 -25.25 4.15 6.01
C ASN A 250 -25.99 2.86 5.67
N GLU A 251 -25.95 2.45 4.41
CA GLU A 251 -26.52 1.21 3.90
C GLU A 251 -25.47 0.10 3.75
N GLY A 252 -24.23 0.37 4.13
CA GLY A 252 -23.12 -0.58 4.09
C GLY A 252 -22.54 -0.80 5.49
N SER A 253 -21.30 -1.28 5.53
CA SER A 253 -20.63 -1.55 6.80
C SER A 253 -20.32 -0.26 7.58
N LYS A 254 -20.00 -0.40 8.87
CA LYS A 254 -19.58 0.72 9.73
C LYS A 254 -18.51 1.59 9.05
N ALA A 255 -18.75 2.90 9.03
CA ALA A 255 -17.74 3.92 8.77
C ALA A 255 -17.14 4.38 10.11
N ASP A 256 -15.81 4.37 10.22
CA ASP A 256 -15.10 4.80 11.43
C ASP A 256 -15.10 6.33 11.56
N LYS A 257 -15.23 7.00 10.42
CA LYS A 257 -15.37 8.46 10.39
C LYS A 257 -16.15 8.91 9.18
N VAL A 258 -17.11 9.81 9.40
CA VAL A 258 -17.85 10.50 8.35
C VAL A 258 -17.68 12.00 8.50
N LEU A 259 -17.21 12.64 7.43
CA LEU A 259 -17.09 14.08 7.32
C LEU A 259 -18.09 14.60 6.29
N VAL A 260 -18.79 15.67 6.64
CA VAL A 260 -19.66 16.41 5.72
C VAL A 260 -18.98 17.73 5.40
N ILE A 261 -18.79 17.98 4.11
CA ILE A 261 -18.16 19.21 3.61
C ILE A 261 -19.18 19.91 2.72
N LEU A 262 -19.53 21.15 3.09
CA LEU A 262 -20.27 22.05 2.22
C LEU A 262 -19.27 22.88 1.42
N TYR A 263 -19.48 23.00 0.12
CA TYR A 263 -18.59 23.77 -0.74
C TYR A 263 -19.36 24.50 -1.85
N SER A 264 -18.77 25.57 -2.38
CA SER A 264 -19.23 26.22 -3.61
C SER A 264 -18.05 26.77 -4.39
N SER A 265 -18.04 26.57 -5.71
CA SER A 265 -16.96 27.02 -6.60
C SER A 265 -15.55 26.64 -6.10
N GLY A 266 -15.43 25.46 -5.48
CA GLY A 266 -14.17 24.95 -4.89
C GLY A 266 -13.82 25.48 -3.50
N ALA A 267 -14.53 26.49 -2.97
CA ALA A 267 -14.34 26.99 -1.62
C ALA A 267 -15.17 26.18 -0.60
N VAL A 268 -14.54 25.79 0.52
CA VAL A 268 -15.24 25.14 1.65
C VAL A 268 -16.04 26.20 2.41
N LEU A 269 -17.34 25.98 2.52
CA LEU A 269 -18.28 26.87 3.21
C LEU A 269 -18.46 26.45 4.67
N ASP A 270 -18.55 25.15 4.92
CA ASP A 270 -18.70 24.57 6.26
C ASP A 270 -18.20 23.12 6.28
N ARG A 271 -17.84 22.62 7.47
CA ARG A 271 -17.40 21.25 7.68
C ARG A 271 -17.95 20.73 9.00
N LYS A 272 -18.59 19.56 8.98
CA LYS A 272 -19.01 18.84 10.18
C LYS A 272 -18.38 17.45 10.24
N ASP A 273 -17.87 17.10 11.42
CA ASP A 273 -17.41 15.75 11.74
C ASP A 273 -18.56 15.02 12.44
N LEU A 274 -18.99 13.90 11.86
CA LEU A 274 -20.06 13.08 12.44
C LEU A 274 -19.52 11.94 13.28
N GLY A 275 -18.21 11.77 13.35
CA GLY A 275 -17.58 10.59 13.92
C GLY A 275 -17.99 9.33 13.17
N GLU A 276 -18.16 8.24 13.91
CA GLU A 276 -18.57 6.95 13.38
C GLU A 276 -20.02 6.97 12.88
N LEU A 277 -20.33 6.11 11.91
CA LEU A 277 -21.69 5.85 11.45
C LEU A 277 -21.88 4.35 11.21
N ASN A 278 -22.66 3.71 12.07
CA ASN A 278 -22.87 2.26 12.04
C ASN A 278 -23.75 1.83 10.86
N GLU A 279 -23.76 0.53 10.57
CA GLU A 279 -24.66 -0.04 9.56
C GLU A 279 -26.12 0.23 9.91
N GLY A 280 -26.89 0.72 8.94
CA GLY A 280 -28.29 1.09 9.10
C GLY A 280 -28.55 2.41 9.83
N GLU A 281 -27.53 3.01 10.44
CA GLU A 281 -27.65 4.27 11.18
C GLU A 281 -27.92 5.44 10.22
N ALA A 282 -28.75 6.38 10.67
CA ALA A 282 -29.00 7.64 9.99
C ALA A 282 -28.72 8.82 10.93
N LYS A 283 -28.03 9.83 10.41
CA LYS A 283 -27.78 11.10 11.11
C LYS A 283 -28.38 12.25 10.32
N GLU A 284 -29.03 13.16 11.04
CA GLU A 284 -29.60 14.37 10.48
C GLU A 284 -28.74 15.59 10.84
N LEU A 285 -28.57 16.49 9.88
CA LEU A 285 -27.88 17.76 10.05
C LEU A 285 -28.73 18.89 9.50
N GLU A 286 -28.69 20.01 10.20
CA GLU A 286 -29.26 21.25 9.70
C GLU A 286 -28.16 22.29 9.48
N PHE A 287 -28.32 23.04 8.38
CA PHE A 287 -27.50 24.20 8.05
C PHE A 287 -28.40 25.39 7.74
N GLU A 288 -28.08 26.55 8.29
CA GLU A 288 -28.81 27.78 8.06
C GLU A 288 -28.44 28.38 6.69
N THR A 289 -29.42 28.58 5.81
CA THR A 289 -29.17 29.12 4.46
C THR A 289 -28.68 30.57 4.49
N GLY A 290 -29.01 31.32 5.55
CA GLY A 290 -28.59 32.70 5.75
C GLY A 290 -27.08 32.92 5.80
N LYS A 291 -26.28 31.86 6.00
CA LYS A 291 -24.82 31.90 5.95
C LYS A 291 -24.25 31.88 4.52
N PHE A 292 -25.10 31.68 3.50
CA PHE A 292 -24.68 31.40 2.12
C PHE A 292 -25.36 32.33 1.09
N LYS A 293 -25.62 33.59 1.44
CA LYS A 293 -26.47 34.52 0.67
C LYS A 293 -26.04 34.77 -0.79
N ASP A 294 -24.77 34.61 -1.11
CA ASP A 294 -24.21 34.81 -2.47
C ASP A 294 -23.90 33.50 -3.21
N VAL A 295 -24.32 32.37 -2.64
CA VAL A 295 -24.08 31.04 -3.21
C VAL A 295 -25.32 30.60 -3.99
N LEU A 296 -25.18 30.40 -5.31
CA LEU A 296 -26.27 29.91 -6.18
C LEU A 296 -26.37 28.39 -6.20
N VAL A 297 -25.25 27.70 -6.06
CA VAL A 297 -25.17 26.24 -6.03
C VAL A 297 -24.21 25.83 -4.93
N MET A 298 -24.67 24.94 -4.07
CA MET A 298 -23.88 24.34 -3.01
C MET A 298 -23.67 22.86 -3.31
N GLY A 299 -22.42 22.42 -3.19
CA GLY A 299 -22.07 21.02 -3.15
C GLY A 299 -22.02 20.51 -1.72
N ILE A 300 -22.54 19.30 -1.52
CA ILE A 300 -22.40 18.52 -0.30
C ILE A 300 -21.53 17.33 -0.65
N ARG A 301 -20.38 17.21 0.01
CA ARG A 301 -19.51 16.05 -0.05
C ARG A 301 -19.56 15.30 1.26
N LEU A 302 -19.98 14.04 1.22
CA LEU A 302 -19.73 13.09 2.27
C LEU A 302 -18.38 12.43 2.00
N LEU A 303 -17.51 12.40 2.99
CA LEU A 303 -16.30 11.59 2.98
C LEU A 303 -16.40 10.59 4.11
N TRP A 304 -16.24 9.30 3.80
CA TRP A 304 -16.16 8.26 4.81
C TRP A 304 -14.77 7.66 4.85
N VAL A 305 -14.39 7.17 6.02
CA VAL A 305 -13.16 6.40 6.26
C VAL A 305 -13.54 5.07 6.92
N LYS A 306 -12.95 3.98 6.46
CA LYS A 306 -12.95 2.68 7.14
C LYS A 306 -11.53 2.09 7.09
N GLY A 307 -10.85 2.00 8.22
CA GLY A 307 -9.42 1.70 8.26
C GLY A 307 -8.61 2.70 7.39
N LYS A 308 -7.93 2.20 6.36
CA LYS A 308 -7.24 3.05 5.35
C LYS A 308 -8.09 3.40 4.13
N MET A 309 -9.25 2.78 3.99
CA MET A 309 -10.12 2.99 2.85
C MET A 309 -10.91 4.29 3.03
N ARG A 310 -11.12 4.99 1.91
CA ARG A 310 -11.92 6.20 1.86
C ARG A 310 -12.83 6.18 0.65
N GLY A 311 -13.98 6.80 0.78
CA GLY A 311 -14.85 7.07 -0.35
C GLY A 311 -15.60 8.36 -0.17
N THR A 312 -16.17 8.83 -1.27
CA THR A 312 -16.91 10.09 -1.31
C THR A 312 -18.25 9.93 -1.98
N VAL A 313 -19.23 10.70 -1.51
CA VAL A 313 -20.53 10.86 -2.15
C VAL A 313 -20.77 12.35 -2.31
N ASP A 314 -21.02 12.79 -3.53
CA ASP A 314 -21.22 14.20 -3.87
C ASP A 314 -22.66 14.44 -4.32
N LYS A 315 -23.24 15.56 -3.89
CA LYS A 315 -24.54 16.04 -4.36
C LYS A 315 -24.52 17.55 -4.49
N LEU A 316 -25.03 18.05 -5.60
CA LEU A 316 -25.24 19.48 -5.80
C LEU A 316 -26.69 19.83 -5.47
N ILE A 317 -26.88 20.94 -4.75
CA ILE A 317 -28.17 21.51 -4.44
C ILE A 317 -28.20 22.98 -4.88
N PRO A 318 -29.24 23.41 -5.62
CA PRO A 318 -29.44 24.82 -5.91
C PRO A 318 -29.87 25.56 -4.64
N LEU A 319 -29.27 26.74 -4.43
CA LEU A 319 -29.58 27.68 -3.36
C LEU A 319 -30.38 28.88 -3.88
#